data_AF-A0A257PQ19-F1
#
_entry.id   AF-A0A257PQ19-F1
#
_cell.length_a   1.000
_cell.length_b   1.000
_cell.length_c   1.000
_cell.angle_alpha   90.00
_cell.angle_beta   90.00
_cell.angle_gamma   90.00
#
_symmetry.space_group_name_H-M   'P 1'
#
loop_
_entity.id
_entity.type
_entity.pdbx_description
1 polymer ?
#
loop_
_entity_poly.entity_id
_entity_poly.type
_entity_poly.pdbx_seq_one_letter_code
_entity_poly.pdbx_strand_id
1 'polypeptide(L)'
;MITAIRWFLLLLALGGVAVTTIPGVNDDTWWIRYLDFPRLEFLVAMVIVAVLLVLLRPRTWLSWIAVAALVGCSVYDAKVLAQFTPLTAPQEATAQSCPEGNRLRLLEVNVEMTNHHSHKLLNMVRQVDPDVAWFQETNDWWEHELAPLGSTMPYSAQQAQPNYFGVHLFSRLPLVDPAVHDLTGSHNPSVFTGIRLPSGAVIRLYAIHPRPPQVGQSTAERDAQLLATALAAHDDTMPHIVTGDMNSVPWEDAIKQTQRVGRFLDPRIGRGLYITWNAKHLLLKWPLDQILPGPAFTLLSLRVLPAFGSDHHPYLAELCLDPAAAAHQPPPGLQPNDLQAAGKTVSQGRNAADKAGYKGDDHPDSDNNK
;
A
#
# COMPACT_ATOMS: atom_id res chain seq x y z
N MET A 1 44.97 -8.60 3.92
CA MET A 1 43.61 -8.93 4.41
C MET A 1 42.83 -7.69 4.87
N ILE A 2 43.27 -6.96 5.90
CA ILE A 2 42.56 -5.76 6.43
C ILE A 2 42.29 -4.69 5.35
N THR A 3 43.25 -4.44 4.46
CA THR A 3 43.08 -3.48 3.35
C THR A 3 41.97 -3.90 2.37
N ALA A 4 41.88 -5.20 2.04
CA ALA A 4 40.85 -5.71 1.14
C ALA A 4 39.45 -5.61 1.77
N ILE A 5 39.33 -5.98 3.05
CA ILE A 5 38.08 -5.82 3.82
C ILE A 5 37.64 -4.35 3.83
N ARG A 6 38.58 -3.41 4.02
CA ARG A 6 38.25 -1.98 4.00
C ARG A 6 37.72 -1.52 2.64
N TRP A 7 38.37 -1.91 1.54
CA TRP A 7 37.88 -1.55 0.20
C TRP A 7 36.49 -2.13 -0.08
N PHE A 8 36.25 -3.35 0.38
CA PHE A 8 34.91 -3.95 0.31
C PHE A 8 33.87 -3.14 1.11
N LEU A 9 34.17 -2.73 2.35
CA LEU A 9 33.27 -1.87 3.14
C LEU A 9 33.05 -0.49 2.51
N LEU A 10 34.06 0.09 1.87
CA LEU A 10 33.92 1.35 1.13
C LEU A 10 33.01 1.20 -0.10
N LEU A 11 33.08 0.06 -0.79
CA LEU A 11 32.17 -0.28 -1.87
C LEU A 11 30.73 -0.44 -1.36
N LEU A 12 30.54 -1.12 -0.23
CA LEU A 12 29.23 -1.21 0.43
C LEU A 12 28.72 0.15 0.88
N ALA A 13 29.60 1.03 1.36
CA ALA A 13 29.23 2.40 1.73
C ALA A 13 28.72 3.20 0.53
N LEU A 14 29.40 3.09 -0.61
CA LEU A 14 28.95 3.68 -1.88
C LEU A 14 27.59 3.11 -2.30
N GLY A 15 27.40 1.80 -2.19
CA GLY A 15 26.12 1.15 -2.43
C GLY A 15 25.02 1.68 -1.51
N GLY A 16 25.28 1.82 -0.21
CA GLY A 16 24.36 2.40 0.77
C GLY A 16 23.90 3.81 0.39
N VAL A 17 24.85 4.68 0.01
CA VAL A 17 24.51 6.03 -0.48
C VAL A 17 23.65 5.97 -1.75
N ALA A 18 23.98 5.07 -2.68
CA ALA A 18 23.24 4.92 -3.92
C ALA A 18 21.79 4.47 -3.67
N VAL A 19 21.56 3.45 -2.85
CA VAL A 19 20.20 2.95 -2.59
C VAL A 19 19.32 3.96 -1.84
N THR A 20 19.91 4.86 -1.03
CA THR A 20 19.16 5.94 -0.38
C THR A 20 18.82 7.10 -1.33
N THR A 21 19.66 7.38 -2.33
CA THR A 21 19.55 8.59 -3.17
C THR A 21 18.89 8.36 -4.53
N ILE A 22 19.10 7.18 -5.14
CA ILE A 22 18.52 6.82 -6.44
C ILE A 22 16.98 6.87 -6.45
N PRO A 23 16.26 6.40 -5.42
CA PRO A 23 14.79 6.48 -5.39
C PRO A 23 14.24 7.91 -5.45
N GLY A 24 15.05 8.93 -5.14
CA GLY A 24 14.65 10.34 -5.29
C GLY A 24 14.56 10.83 -6.73
N VAL A 25 15.00 10.04 -7.71
CA VAL A 25 14.87 10.36 -9.13
C VAL A 25 13.44 10.08 -9.59
N ASN A 26 12.75 11.09 -10.11
CA ASN A 26 11.37 10.96 -10.61
C ASN A 26 11.34 10.22 -11.96
N ASP A 27 11.51 8.89 -11.89
CA ASP A 27 11.53 7.98 -13.03
C ASP A 27 10.80 6.67 -12.68
N ASP A 28 9.99 6.18 -13.62
CA ASP A 28 9.09 5.03 -13.47
C ASP A 28 9.78 3.68 -13.76
N THR A 29 11.12 3.65 -13.76
CA THR A 29 11.89 2.41 -13.97
C THR A 29 11.77 1.50 -12.74
N TRP A 30 11.29 0.26 -12.95
CA TRP A 30 10.99 -0.70 -11.89
C TRP A 30 12.09 -0.84 -10.82
N TRP A 31 13.35 -1.03 -11.23
CA TRP A 31 14.43 -1.32 -10.27
C TRP A 31 14.76 -0.10 -9.40
N ILE A 32 14.49 1.12 -9.88
CA ILE A 32 14.62 2.35 -9.08
C ILE A 32 13.57 2.32 -7.96
N ARG A 33 12.31 1.98 -8.29
CA ARG A 33 11.22 1.89 -7.30
C ARG A 33 11.41 0.74 -6.32
N TYR A 34 11.96 -0.39 -6.75
CA TYR A 34 12.26 -1.51 -5.84
C TYR A 34 13.24 -1.13 -4.71
N LEU A 35 14.10 -0.13 -4.92
CA LEU A 35 15.00 0.36 -3.88
C LEU A 35 14.26 1.12 -2.75
N ASP A 36 13.01 1.54 -2.95
CA ASP A 36 12.21 2.11 -1.87
C ASP A 36 11.79 1.05 -0.84
N PHE A 37 11.65 -0.22 -1.21
CA PHE A 37 11.02 -1.25 -0.38
C PHE A 37 11.86 -1.62 0.87
N PRO A 38 13.12 -2.08 0.75
CA PRO A 38 13.90 -2.61 1.87
C PRO A 38 14.60 -1.52 2.69
N ARG A 39 13.90 -0.43 2.97
CA ARG A 39 14.46 0.78 3.59
C ARG A 39 14.95 0.56 5.01
N LEU A 40 14.28 -0.32 5.77
CA LEU A 40 14.70 -0.70 7.11
C LEU A 40 15.95 -1.57 7.09
N GLU A 41 16.02 -2.49 6.13
CA GLU A 41 17.15 -3.39 5.91
C GLU A 41 18.38 -2.59 5.48
N PHE A 42 18.21 -1.62 4.57
CA PHE A 42 19.27 -0.67 4.19
C PHE A 42 19.75 0.17 5.36
N LEU A 43 18.85 0.72 6.18
CA LEU A 43 19.21 1.42 7.41
C LEU A 43 20.11 0.55 8.30
N VAL A 44 19.69 -0.68 8.61
CA VAL A 44 20.44 -1.60 9.48
C VAL A 44 21.81 -1.93 8.86
N ALA A 45 21.85 -2.26 7.56
CA ALA A 45 23.09 -2.56 6.86
C ALA A 45 24.06 -1.38 6.87
N MET A 46 23.59 -0.16 6.60
CA MET A 46 24.40 1.06 6.63
C MET A 46 24.99 1.33 8.02
N VAL A 47 24.20 1.17 9.08
CA VAL A 47 24.68 1.30 10.46
C VAL A 47 25.77 0.27 10.77
N ILE A 48 25.58 -0.99 10.37
CA ILE A 48 26.59 -2.05 10.55
C ILE A 48 27.88 -1.70 9.81
N VAL A 49 27.80 -1.30 8.54
CA VAL A 49 28.97 -0.93 7.73
C VAL A 49 29.70 0.27 8.33
N ALA A 50 28.98 1.29 8.81
CA ALA A 50 29.57 2.45 9.47
C ALA A 50 30.33 2.05 10.75
N VAL A 51 29.73 1.20 11.60
CA VAL A 51 30.38 0.68 12.81
C VAL A 51 31.63 -0.12 12.47
N LEU A 52 31.58 -1.02 11.49
CA LEU A 52 32.73 -1.82 11.06
C LEU A 52 33.88 -0.94 10.53
N LEU A 53 33.58 0.11 9.78
CA LEU A 53 34.58 1.07 9.30
C LEU A 53 35.29 1.81 10.45
N VAL A 54 34.54 2.18 11.50
CA VAL A 54 35.10 2.80 12.72
C VAL A 54 35.97 1.81 13.49
N LEU A 55 35.51 0.57 13.68
CA LEU A 55 36.24 -0.48 14.42
C LEU A 55 37.55 -0.88 13.74
N LEU A 56 37.60 -0.87 12.40
CA LEU A 56 38.84 -1.11 11.63
C LEU A 56 39.86 0.04 11.68
N ARG A 57 39.59 1.06 12.53
CA ARG A 57 40.34 2.31 12.71
C ARG A 57 40.56 3.03 11.38
N PRO A 58 39.74 4.04 11.05
CA PRO A 58 39.86 4.76 9.78
C PRO A 58 41.27 5.34 9.64
N ARG A 59 42.02 4.86 8.65
CA ARG A 59 43.40 5.30 8.36
C ARG A 59 43.48 6.34 7.25
N THR A 60 42.38 6.57 6.54
CA THR A 60 42.29 7.48 5.40
C THR A 60 41.12 8.42 5.58
N TRP A 61 41.25 9.65 5.08
CA TRP A 61 40.16 10.63 5.05
C TRP A 61 38.92 10.09 4.31
N LEU A 62 39.11 9.26 3.28
CA LEU A 62 38.04 8.54 2.58
C LEU A 62 37.17 7.68 3.51
N SER A 63 37.78 7.02 4.51
CA SER A 63 37.01 6.19 5.46
C SER A 63 36.11 7.06 6.34
N TRP A 64 36.57 8.25 6.71
CA TRP A 64 35.77 9.20 7.48
C TRP A 64 34.64 9.82 6.66
N ILE A 65 34.88 10.13 5.38
CA ILE A 65 33.81 10.57 4.47
C ILE A 65 32.76 9.48 4.31
N ALA A 66 33.16 8.23 4.09
CA ALA A 66 32.22 7.11 3.96
C ALA A 66 31.37 6.94 5.23
N VAL A 67 31.98 7.00 6.42
CA VAL A 67 31.24 6.94 7.69
C VAL A 67 30.26 8.11 7.81
N ALA A 68 30.70 9.34 7.51
CA ALA A 68 29.83 10.52 7.56
C ALA A 68 28.64 10.42 6.59
N ALA A 69 28.88 9.94 5.37
CA ALA A 69 27.85 9.72 4.36
C ALA A 69 26.84 8.65 4.82
N LEU A 70 27.32 7.50 5.32
CA LEU A 70 26.46 6.44 5.84
C LEU A 70 25.62 6.90 7.04
N VAL A 71 26.20 7.69 7.94
CA VAL A 71 25.46 8.28 9.06
C VAL A 71 24.39 9.24 8.56
N GLY A 72 24.71 10.10 7.58
CA GLY A 72 23.74 10.99 6.94
C GLY A 72 22.57 10.24 6.30
N CYS A 73 22.84 9.23 5.48
CA CYS A 73 21.83 8.37 4.86
C CYS A 73 21.00 7.62 5.92
N SER A 74 21.65 7.08 6.96
CA SER A 74 20.95 6.38 8.05
C SER A 74 20.03 7.32 8.84
N VAL A 75 20.44 8.56 9.10
CA VAL A 75 19.60 9.56 9.77
C VAL A 75 18.41 9.95 8.91
N TYR A 76 18.63 10.15 7.61
CA TYR A 76 17.53 10.37 6.66
C TYR A 76 16.56 9.20 6.69
N ASP A 77 17.08 7.96 6.68
CA ASP A 77 16.22 6.79 6.65
C ASP A 77 15.45 6.54 7.93
N ALA A 78 16.10 6.77 9.07
CA ALA A 78 15.47 6.76 10.36
C ALA A 78 14.35 7.80 10.44
N LYS A 79 14.54 9.00 9.87
CA LYS A 79 13.52 10.05 9.88
C LYS A 79 12.27 9.67 9.08
N VAL A 80 12.44 9.05 7.91
CA VAL A 80 11.32 8.56 7.10
C VAL A 80 10.57 7.46 7.85
N LEU A 81 11.28 6.47 8.40
CA LEU A 81 10.68 5.34 9.11
C LEU A 81 10.09 5.73 10.48
N ALA A 82 10.63 6.75 11.14
CA ALA A 82 10.15 7.22 12.45
C ALA A 82 8.70 7.71 12.41
N GLN A 83 8.19 8.13 11.24
CA GLN A 83 6.78 8.49 11.05
C GLN A 83 5.85 7.33 11.41
N PHE A 84 6.28 6.09 11.17
CA PHE A 84 5.52 4.87 11.40
C PHE A 84 5.88 4.23 12.75
N THR A 85 6.15 5.05 13.76
CA THR A 85 6.43 4.61 15.13
C THR A 85 5.62 5.42 16.13
N PRO A 86 5.40 4.91 17.35
CA PRO A 86 4.76 5.67 18.43
C PRO A 86 5.51 6.95 18.87
N LEU A 87 6.69 7.23 18.32
CA LEU A 87 7.44 8.47 18.58
C LEU A 87 6.88 9.67 17.81
N THR A 88 6.11 9.43 16.74
CA THR A 88 5.46 10.47 15.94
C THR A 88 4.02 10.64 16.44
N ALA A 89 3.51 11.87 16.46
CA ALA A 89 2.10 12.11 16.77
C ALA A 89 1.21 11.43 15.72
N PRO A 90 0.12 10.75 16.12
CA PRO A 90 -0.80 10.13 15.16
C PRO A 90 -1.38 11.17 14.19
N GLN A 91 -1.39 10.82 12.90
CA GLN A 91 -1.98 11.69 11.87
C GLN A 91 -3.52 11.66 11.93
N GLU A 92 -4.10 10.47 12.09
CA GLU A 92 -5.52 10.27 12.34
C GLU A 92 -5.78 10.14 13.85
N ALA A 93 -6.81 10.80 14.36
CA ALA A 93 -7.20 10.73 15.76
C ALA A 93 -7.67 9.33 16.15
N THR A 94 -7.32 8.89 17.37
CA THR A 94 -7.84 7.65 17.94
C THR A 94 -9.22 7.90 18.56
N ALA A 95 -10.23 7.17 18.10
CA ALA A 95 -11.57 7.22 18.66
C ALA A 95 -11.63 6.44 19.97
N GLN A 96 -12.15 7.06 21.04
CA GLN A 96 -12.44 6.36 22.31
C GLN A 96 -13.81 5.67 22.29
N SER A 97 -14.74 6.21 21.50
CA SER A 97 -16.07 5.67 21.28
C SER A 97 -16.50 6.00 19.86
N CYS A 98 -17.52 5.30 19.37
CA CYS A 98 -18.13 5.61 18.09
C CYS A 98 -19.66 5.65 18.26
N PRO A 99 -20.35 6.67 17.72
CA PRO A 99 -21.81 6.69 17.70
C PRO A 99 -22.38 5.42 17.06
N GLU A 100 -23.53 4.98 17.56
CA GLU A 100 -24.23 3.82 17.01
C GLU A 100 -24.49 4.01 15.52
N GLY A 101 -24.14 3.00 14.73
CA GLY A 101 -24.31 3.01 13.28
C GLY A 101 -23.29 3.84 12.49
N ASN A 102 -22.28 4.45 13.13
CA ASN A 102 -21.19 5.15 12.44
C ASN A 102 -19.88 4.34 12.32
N ARG A 103 -19.82 3.17 12.95
CA ARG A 103 -18.66 2.28 12.87
C ARG A 103 -18.67 1.53 11.54
N LEU A 104 -17.47 1.39 10.96
CA LEU A 104 -17.21 0.56 9.80
C LEU A 104 -16.02 -0.36 10.08
N ARG A 105 -16.19 -1.65 9.87
CA ARG A 105 -15.13 -2.66 9.92
C ARG A 105 -14.80 -3.10 8.50
N LEU A 106 -13.64 -2.66 8.01
CA LEU A 106 -13.18 -2.91 6.65
C LEU A 106 -12.03 -3.91 6.67
N LEU A 107 -12.25 -5.07 6.05
CA LEU A 107 -11.25 -6.11 5.85
C LEU A 107 -10.73 -6.03 4.41
N GLU A 108 -9.41 -6.03 4.27
CA GLU A 108 -8.69 -6.09 3.01
C GLU A 108 -7.87 -7.40 2.97
N VAL A 109 -7.88 -8.09 1.82
CA VAL A 109 -7.23 -9.38 1.64
C VAL A 109 -6.75 -9.59 0.20
N ASN A 110 -5.45 -9.48 -0.05
CA ASN A 110 -4.86 -10.20 -1.18
C ASN A 110 -4.89 -11.73 -0.91
N VAL A 111 -5.65 -12.47 -1.71
CA VAL A 111 -5.89 -13.90 -1.45
C VAL A 111 -4.73 -14.81 -1.87
N GLU A 112 -3.80 -14.27 -2.67
CA GLU A 112 -2.85 -14.99 -3.53
C GLU A 112 -3.59 -15.96 -4.47
N MET A 113 -3.64 -15.67 -5.77
CA MET A 113 -4.49 -16.44 -6.71
C MET A 113 -4.25 -17.97 -6.64
N THR A 114 -3.01 -18.39 -6.37
CA THR A 114 -2.59 -19.80 -6.31
C THR A 114 -2.81 -20.48 -4.96
N ASN A 115 -3.22 -19.74 -3.93
CA ASN A 115 -3.45 -20.26 -2.60
C ASN A 115 -4.82 -20.97 -2.50
N HIS A 116 -4.83 -22.21 -2.04
CA HIS A 116 -6.06 -23.01 -1.91
C HIS A 116 -6.62 -23.14 -0.48
N HIS A 117 -6.21 -22.27 0.44
CA HIS A 117 -6.64 -22.31 1.85
C HIS A 117 -7.91 -21.48 2.14
N SER A 118 -8.90 -21.51 1.24
CA SER A 118 -10.18 -20.78 1.37
C SER A 118 -10.87 -21.01 2.72
N HIS A 119 -10.89 -22.24 3.23
CA HIS A 119 -11.49 -22.59 4.51
C HIS A 119 -10.91 -21.79 5.69
N LYS A 120 -9.59 -21.50 5.70
CA LYS A 120 -8.97 -20.66 6.73
C LYS A 120 -9.39 -19.20 6.58
N LEU A 121 -9.47 -18.70 5.35
CA LEU A 121 -9.97 -17.36 5.06
C LEU A 121 -11.43 -17.19 5.51
N LEU A 122 -12.33 -18.09 5.10
CA LEU A 122 -13.74 -18.05 5.48
C LEU A 122 -13.93 -18.15 7.01
N ASN A 123 -13.13 -18.97 7.70
CA ASN A 123 -13.12 -19.02 9.15
C ASN A 123 -12.70 -17.67 9.76
N MET A 124 -11.67 -17.03 9.22
CA MET A 124 -11.23 -15.71 9.67
C MET A 124 -12.29 -14.65 9.42
N VAL A 125 -12.90 -14.61 8.23
CA VAL A 125 -13.98 -13.66 7.91
C VAL A 125 -15.14 -13.82 8.88
N ARG A 126 -15.52 -15.05 9.24
CA ARG A 126 -16.56 -15.31 10.25
C ARG A 126 -16.18 -14.84 11.66
N GLN A 127 -14.92 -15.02 12.06
CA GLN A 127 -14.45 -14.61 13.39
C GLN A 127 -14.28 -13.09 13.50
N VAL A 128 -13.76 -12.48 12.45
CA VAL A 128 -13.60 -11.04 12.36
C VAL A 128 -14.97 -10.40 12.21
N ASP A 129 -15.88 -10.95 11.43
CA ASP A 129 -17.20 -10.39 11.13
C ASP A 129 -17.13 -8.94 10.59
N PRO A 130 -16.48 -8.72 9.42
CA PRO A 130 -16.36 -7.40 8.85
C PRO A 130 -17.69 -6.89 8.27
N ASP A 131 -17.85 -5.58 8.21
CA ASP A 131 -18.98 -4.95 7.52
C ASP A 131 -18.76 -4.99 6.00
N VAL A 132 -17.51 -4.82 5.57
CA VAL A 132 -17.08 -4.83 4.18
C VAL A 132 -15.78 -5.62 4.07
N ALA A 133 -15.66 -6.48 3.06
CA ALA A 133 -14.48 -7.28 2.77
C ALA A 133 -14.09 -7.11 1.31
N TRP A 134 -12.86 -6.68 1.08
CA TRP A 134 -12.22 -6.51 -0.22
C TRP A 134 -11.22 -7.65 -0.44
N PHE A 135 -11.35 -8.36 -1.55
CA PHE A 135 -10.50 -9.48 -1.93
C PHE A 135 -9.85 -9.20 -3.29
N GLN A 136 -8.54 -9.35 -3.37
CA GLN A 136 -7.72 -9.15 -4.57
C GLN A 136 -7.08 -10.48 -5.00
N GLU A 137 -6.65 -10.58 -6.26
CA GLU A 137 -6.10 -11.80 -6.88
C GLU A 137 -7.09 -12.97 -7.00
N THR A 138 -8.36 -12.67 -7.19
CA THR A 138 -9.42 -13.67 -7.28
C THR A 138 -9.66 -14.13 -8.73
N ASN A 139 -9.68 -15.44 -8.93
CA ASN A 139 -10.10 -16.09 -10.16
C ASN A 139 -11.43 -16.85 -9.96
N ASP A 140 -11.87 -17.60 -10.97
CA ASP A 140 -13.11 -18.40 -10.91
C ASP A 140 -13.13 -19.40 -9.74
N TRP A 141 -11.97 -19.94 -9.35
CA TRP A 141 -11.86 -20.82 -8.18
C TRP A 141 -12.17 -20.04 -6.90
N TRP A 142 -11.57 -18.87 -6.73
CA TRP A 142 -11.85 -18.00 -5.60
C TRP A 142 -13.28 -17.46 -5.59
N GLU A 143 -13.87 -17.14 -6.74
CA GLU A 143 -15.29 -16.77 -6.84
C GLU A 143 -16.20 -17.88 -6.28
N HIS A 144 -15.95 -19.13 -6.64
CA HIS A 144 -16.69 -20.28 -6.12
C HIS A 144 -16.51 -20.43 -4.60
N GLU A 145 -15.27 -20.33 -4.11
CA GLU A 145 -14.94 -20.52 -2.70
C GLU A 145 -15.43 -19.37 -1.81
N LEU A 146 -15.54 -18.15 -2.34
CA LEU A 146 -16.05 -16.98 -1.62
C LEU A 146 -17.58 -16.87 -1.67
N ALA A 147 -18.26 -17.58 -2.58
CA ALA A 147 -19.71 -17.55 -2.73
C ALA A 147 -20.52 -17.72 -1.42
N PRO A 148 -20.11 -18.57 -0.44
CA PRO A 148 -20.81 -18.69 0.84
C PRO A 148 -20.93 -17.37 1.62
N LEU A 149 -20.02 -16.41 1.42
CA LEU A 149 -20.07 -15.10 2.08
C LEU A 149 -21.33 -14.31 1.71
N GLY A 150 -21.91 -14.53 0.52
CA GLY A 150 -23.14 -13.86 0.07
C GLY A 150 -24.35 -14.11 0.97
N SER A 151 -24.35 -15.17 1.77
CA SER A 151 -25.41 -15.43 2.77
C SER A 151 -25.40 -14.43 3.94
N THR A 152 -24.23 -13.90 4.29
CA THR A 152 -24.03 -12.96 5.40
C THR A 152 -23.69 -11.54 4.93
N MET A 153 -23.11 -11.41 3.75
CA MET A 153 -22.65 -10.16 3.12
C MET A 153 -23.28 -10.06 1.72
N PRO A 154 -24.60 -9.80 1.63
CA PRO A 154 -25.37 -10.00 0.40
C PRO A 154 -25.14 -8.95 -0.70
N TYR A 155 -24.48 -7.83 -0.38
CA TYR A 155 -24.17 -6.80 -1.37
C TYR A 155 -22.75 -7.03 -1.88
N SER A 156 -22.57 -7.09 -3.20
CA SER A 156 -21.26 -7.33 -3.79
C SER A 156 -21.03 -6.56 -5.10
N ALA A 157 -19.76 -6.46 -5.46
CA ALA A 157 -19.28 -6.02 -6.76
C ALA A 157 -18.00 -6.80 -7.06
N GLN A 158 -17.94 -7.48 -8.20
CA GLN A 158 -16.86 -8.41 -8.49
C GLN A 158 -16.53 -8.45 -9.98
N GLN A 159 -15.27 -8.78 -10.26
CA GLN A 159 -14.78 -9.11 -11.58
C GLN A 159 -13.62 -10.09 -11.37
N ALA A 160 -13.94 -11.39 -11.28
CA ALA A 160 -12.94 -12.45 -11.28
C ALA A 160 -12.16 -12.41 -12.60
N GLN A 161 -10.88 -12.79 -12.56
CA GLN A 161 -10.06 -12.89 -13.76
C GLN A 161 -9.15 -14.11 -13.70
N PRO A 162 -8.78 -14.71 -14.84
CA PRO A 162 -7.83 -15.83 -14.88
C PRO A 162 -6.37 -15.40 -14.59
N ASN A 163 -6.16 -14.16 -14.17
CA ASN A 163 -4.87 -13.56 -13.85
C ASN A 163 -4.90 -12.99 -12.41
N TYR A 164 -3.78 -12.42 -11.97
CA TYR A 164 -3.61 -11.84 -10.64
C TYR A 164 -4.38 -10.52 -10.39
N PHE A 165 -5.30 -10.08 -11.26
CA PHE A 165 -6.00 -8.81 -11.11
C PHE A 165 -7.48 -8.94 -10.80
N GLY A 166 -8.05 -10.15 -10.73
CA GLY A 166 -9.47 -10.27 -10.41
C GLY A 166 -9.78 -9.86 -8.97
N VAL A 167 -10.97 -9.34 -8.75
CA VAL A 167 -11.37 -8.74 -7.47
C VAL A 167 -12.79 -9.11 -7.05
N HIS A 168 -13.03 -9.16 -5.74
CA HIS A 168 -14.35 -9.29 -5.13
C HIS A 168 -14.52 -8.34 -3.96
N LEU A 169 -15.58 -7.53 -3.98
CA LEU A 169 -16.07 -6.78 -2.83
C LEU A 169 -17.33 -7.46 -2.29
N PHE A 170 -17.35 -7.78 -1.00
CA PHE A 170 -18.54 -8.21 -0.27
C PHE A 170 -18.87 -7.21 0.83
N SER A 171 -20.15 -6.99 1.08
CA SER A 171 -20.64 -6.04 2.08
C SER A 171 -21.92 -6.53 2.76
N ARG A 172 -21.97 -6.39 4.08
CA ARG A 172 -23.20 -6.49 4.89
C ARG A 172 -24.09 -5.26 4.73
N LEU A 173 -23.47 -4.12 4.42
CA LEU A 173 -24.11 -2.82 4.30
C LEU A 173 -24.53 -2.57 2.84
N PRO A 174 -25.66 -1.90 2.57
CA PRO A 174 -26.09 -1.60 1.20
C PRO A 174 -25.04 -0.80 0.43
N LEU A 175 -24.68 -1.29 -0.75
CA LEU A 175 -23.87 -0.57 -1.71
C LEU A 175 -24.74 0.44 -2.49
N VAL A 176 -24.17 1.62 -2.79
CA VAL A 176 -24.83 2.67 -3.58
C VAL A 176 -24.03 2.88 -4.86
N ASP A 177 -24.67 2.65 -6.00
CA ASP A 177 -24.07 2.75 -7.33
C ASP A 177 -22.72 2.00 -7.46
N PRO A 178 -22.66 0.70 -7.13
CA PRO A 178 -21.43 -0.06 -7.25
C PRO A 178 -21.00 -0.18 -8.71
N ALA A 179 -19.77 0.21 -9.00
CA ALA A 179 -19.21 0.13 -10.34
C ALA A 179 -17.78 -0.44 -10.32
N VAL A 180 -17.52 -1.35 -11.26
CA VAL A 180 -16.17 -1.79 -11.57
C VAL A 180 -15.58 -0.87 -12.62
N HIS A 181 -14.38 -0.37 -12.36
CA HIS A 181 -13.67 0.58 -13.20
C HIS A 181 -12.34 0.00 -13.68
N ASP A 182 -12.02 0.23 -14.94
CA ASP A 182 -10.67 0.15 -15.47
C ASP A 182 -10.13 1.59 -15.58
N LEU A 183 -9.30 2.01 -14.63
CA LEU A 183 -8.91 3.41 -14.47
C LEU A 183 -7.82 3.84 -15.46
N THR A 184 -7.04 2.87 -15.94
CA THR A 184 -5.83 3.06 -16.75
C THR A 184 -5.91 2.35 -18.11
N GLY A 185 -6.96 1.57 -18.37
CA GLY A 185 -7.09 0.77 -19.60
C GLY A 185 -6.21 -0.47 -19.58
N SER A 186 -5.81 -0.94 -18.39
CA SER A 186 -4.87 -2.06 -18.23
C SER A 186 -5.54 -3.33 -17.70
N HIS A 187 -6.88 -3.37 -17.70
CA HIS A 187 -7.69 -4.51 -17.25
C HIS A 187 -7.45 -4.92 -15.79
N ASN A 188 -7.02 -3.97 -14.94
CA ASN A 188 -6.88 -4.12 -13.50
C ASN A 188 -8.06 -3.47 -12.76
N PRO A 189 -9.11 -4.23 -12.44
CA PRO A 189 -10.38 -3.71 -11.95
C PRO A 189 -10.23 -3.03 -10.59
N SER A 190 -10.94 -1.92 -10.45
CA SER A 190 -11.16 -1.21 -9.20
C SER A 190 -12.66 -1.14 -8.92
N VAL A 191 -13.08 -1.18 -7.67
CA VAL A 191 -14.49 -1.01 -7.30
C VAL A 191 -14.68 0.33 -6.61
N PHE A 192 -15.45 1.22 -7.23
CA PHE A 192 -15.89 2.46 -6.60
C PHE A 192 -17.37 2.33 -6.27
N THR A 193 -17.73 2.59 -5.01
CA THR A 193 -19.11 2.43 -4.54
C THR A 193 -19.36 3.32 -3.34
N GLY A 194 -20.61 3.77 -3.18
CA GLY A 194 -21.06 4.26 -1.89
C GLY A 194 -21.35 3.09 -0.94
N ILE A 195 -21.21 3.29 0.36
CA ILE A 195 -21.66 2.37 1.41
C ILE A 195 -22.60 3.12 2.33
N ARG A 196 -23.82 2.61 2.49
CA ARG A 196 -24.80 3.17 3.44
C ARG A 196 -24.59 2.56 4.82
N LEU A 197 -24.09 3.37 5.75
CA LEU A 197 -23.93 2.98 7.15
C LEU A 197 -25.30 2.84 7.84
N PRO A 198 -25.39 2.11 8.96
CA PRO A 198 -26.64 1.98 9.72
C PRO A 198 -27.20 3.32 10.23
N SER A 199 -26.35 4.34 10.43
CA SER A 199 -26.79 5.70 10.76
C SER A 199 -27.51 6.42 9.61
N GLY A 200 -27.50 5.86 8.40
CA GLY A 200 -28.08 6.43 7.19
C GLY A 200 -27.08 7.25 6.36
N ALA A 201 -25.92 7.60 6.93
CA ALA A 201 -24.83 8.27 6.22
C ALA A 201 -24.32 7.40 5.06
N VAL A 202 -23.92 8.05 3.96
CA VAL A 202 -23.27 7.38 2.83
C VAL A 202 -21.82 7.84 2.80
N ILE A 203 -20.93 6.87 2.73
CA ILE A 203 -19.49 7.08 2.56
C ILE A 203 -19.06 6.53 1.20
N ARG A 204 -17.95 7.01 0.66
CA ARG A 204 -17.35 6.48 -0.56
C ARG A 204 -16.24 5.48 -0.24
N LEU A 205 -16.26 4.33 -0.91
CA LEU A 205 -15.16 3.38 -0.94
C LEU A 205 -14.52 3.39 -2.33
N TYR A 206 -13.21 3.55 -2.35
CA TYR A 206 -12.34 3.35 -3.50
C TYR A 206 -11.48 2.10 -3.25
N ALA A 207 -11.90 0.95 -3.77
CA ALA A 207 -11.17 -0.31 -3.60
C ALA A 207 -10.36 -0.59 -4.87
N ILE A 208 -9.04 -0.69 -4.74
CA ILE A 208 -8.11 -0.77 -5.88
C ILE A 208 -7.10 -1.91 -5.72
N HIS A 209 -6.48 -2.29 -6.83
CA HIS A 209 -5.37 -3.25 -6.86
C HIS A 209 -4.40 -2.89 -8.01
N PRO A 210 -3.58 -1.84 -7.85
CA PRO A 210 -2.57 -1.48 -8.83
C PRO A 210 -1.50 -2.52 -9.00
N ARG A 211 -0.94 -2.57 -10.21
CA ARG A 211 0.01 -3.60 -10.60
C ARG A 211 1.28 -3.54 -9.76
N PRO A 212 1.88 -4.69 -9.40
CA PRO A 212 3.20 -4.71 -8.81
C PRO A 212 4.24 -4.11 -9.75
N PRO A 213 5.29 -3.45 -9.23
CA PRO A 213 6.50 -3.27 -10.01
C PRO A 213 7.02 -4.67 -10.37
N GLN A 214 7.23 -4.97 -11.66
CA GLN A 214 7.81 -6.23 -12.11
C GLN A 214 9.08 -5.99 -12.93
N VAL A 215 9.94 -7.00 -13.01
CA VAL A 215 11.17 -6.93 -13.80
C VAL A 215 10.82 -6.61 -15.27
N GLY A 216 11.31 -5.47 -15.75
CA GLY A 216 11.07 -5.01 -17.12
C GLY A 216 9.77 -4.22 -17.33
N GLN A 217 8.95 -4.03 -16.30
CA GLN A 217 7.67 -3.30 -16.39
C GLN A 217 7.76 -1.93 -15.73
N SER A 218 7.41 -0.85 -16.44
CA SER A 218 7.34 0.48 -15.84
C SER A 218 6.27 0.57 -14.75
N THR A 219 6.54 1.34 -13.69
CA THR A 219 5.57 1.63 -12.62
C THR A 219 4.55 2.72 -13.00
N ALA A 220 4.65 3.30 -14.20
CA ALA A 220 3.78 4.40 -14.64
C ALA A 220 2.29 4.03 -14.59
N GLU A 221 1.94 2.77 -14.86
CA GLU A 221 0.56 2.29 -14.80
C GLU A 221 0.07 2.20 -13.34
N ARG A 222 0.86 1.58 -12.45
CA ARG A 222 0.59 1.53 -11.00
C ARG A 222 0.33 2.93 -10.44
N ASP A 223 1.24 3.86 -10.73
CA ASP A 223 1.16 5.23 -10.24
C ASP A 223 -0.01 6.00 -10.86
N ALA A 224 -0.36 5.70 -12.12
CA ALA A 224 -1.54 6.24 -12.77
C ALA A 224 -2.84 5.76 -12.12
N GLN A 225 -2.95 4.50 -11.71
CA GLN A 225 -4.15 4.01 -11.05
C GLN A 225 -4.32 4.63 -9.64
N LEU A 226 -3.22 4.74 -8.90
CA LEU A 226 -3.18 5.44 -7.61
C LEU A 226 -3.66 6.89 -7.75
N LEU A 227 -3.14 7.62 -8.74
CA LEU A 227 -3.45 9.04 -8.93
C LEU A 227 -4.81 9.28 -9.61
N ALA A 228 -5.29 8.37 -10.46
CA ALA A 228 -6.65 8.40 -10.98
C ALA A 228 -7.67 8.27 -9.84
N THR A 229 -7.39 7.39 -8.87
CA THR A 229 -8.20 7.23 -7.66
C THR A 229 -8.15 8.47 -6.78
N ALA A 230 -6.95 9.05 -6.61
CA ALA A 230 -6.78 10.29 -5.85
C ALA A 230 -7.55 11.47 -6.47
N LEU A 231 -7.54 11.60 -7.80
CA LEU A 231 -8.31 12.63 -8.51
C LEU A 231 -9.82 12.40 -8.39
N ALA A 232 -10.29 11.15 -8.47
CA ALA A 232 -11.69 10.84 -8.23
C ALA A 232 -12.12 11.21 -6.80
N ALA A 233 -11.29 10.92 -5.80
CA ALA A 233 -11.54 11.30 -4.40
C ALA A 233 -11.46 12.80 -4.16
N HIS A 234 -10.59 13.52 -4.89
CA HIS A 234 -10.45 14.97 -4.79
C HIS A 234 -11.77 15.71 -5.08
N ASP A 235 -12.53 15.20 -6.06
CA ASP A 235 -13.79 15.79 -6.51
C ASP A 235 -15.00 15.28 -5.70
N ASP A 236 -14.82 14.31 -4.80
CA ASP A 236 -15.90 13.74 -3.98
C ASP A 236 -16.13 14.56 -2.71
N THR A 237 -17.38 14.92 -2.45
CA THR A 237 -17.80 15.65 -1.25
C THR A 237 -18.19 14.73 -0.09
N MET A 238 -18.33 13.42 -0.35
CA MET A 238 -18.63 12.44 0.69
C MET A 238 -17.38 12.07 1.51
N PRO A 239 -17.56 11.70 2.79
CA PRO A 239 -16.51 10.99 3.54
C PRO A 239 -16.05 9.77 2.74
N HIS A 240 -14.75 9.61 2.55
CA HIS A 240 -14.21 8.59 1.66
C HIS A 240 -13.10 7.76 2.31
N ILE A 241 -12.86 6.57 1.76
CA ILE A 241 -11.77 5.67 2.13
C ILE A 241 -11.21 5.08 0.83
N VAL A 242 -9.88 5.00 0.70
CA VAL A 242 -9.23 4.16 -0.31
C VAL A 242 -8.60 2.93 0.34
N THR A 243 -8.74 1.77 -0.28
CA THR A 243 -8.17 0.51 0.23
C THR A 243 -7.69 -0.41 -0.88
N GLY A 244 -6.72 -1.26 -0.54
CA GLY A 244 -6.21 -2.30 -1.41
C GLY A 244 -4.75 -2.63 -1.17
N ASP A 245 -4.28 -3.63 -1.90
CA ASP A 245 -2.86 -3.88 -2.11
C ASP A 245 -2.34 -2.81 -3.06
N MET A 246 -1.61 -1.83 -2.52
CA MET A 246 -1.15 -0.71 -3.31
C MET A 246 0.13 -1.04 -4.10
N ASN A 247 0.71 -2.22 -3.88
CA ASN A 247 1.97 -2.62 -4.49
C ASN A 247 3.07 -1.56 -4.36
N SER A 248 3.02 -0.84 -3.24
CA SER A 248 3.84 0.32 -2.97
C SER A 248 3.94 0.53 -1.47
N VAL A 249 5.13 0.92 -1.02
CA VAL A 249 5.39 1.19 0.39
C VAL A 249 4.94 2.61 0.78
N PRO A 250 4.59 2.86 2.05
CA PRO A 250 3.93 4.11 2.49
C PRO A 250 4.78 5.37 2.29
N TRP A 251 6.09 5.20 2.19
CA TRP A 251 7.06 6.26 2.01
C TRP A 251 7.46 6.51 0.55
N GLU A 252 6.90 5.77 -0.41
CA GLU A 252 7.03 6.11 -1.83
C GLU A 252 6.30 7.43 -2.14
N ASP A 253 6.82 8.17 -3.11
CA ASP A 253 6.27 9.47 -3.47
C ASP A 253 4.89 9.37 -4.13
N ALA A 254 4.60 8.27 -4.84
CA ALA A 254 3.28 7.98 -5.40
C ALA A 254 2.20 7.92 -4.29
N ILE A 255 2.46 7.21 -3.19
CA ILE A 255 1.54 7.15 -2.05
C ILE A 255 1.38 8.52 -1.38
N LYS A 256 2.48 9.24 -1.14
CA LYS A 256 2.41 10.59 -0.57
C LYS A 256 1.62 11.54 -1.47
N GLN A 257 1.76 11.44 -2.79
CA GLN A 257 1.01 12.26 -3.74
C GLN A 257 -0.48 11.88 -3.75
N THR A 258 -0.80 10.58 -3.72
CA THR A 258 -2.17 10.09 -3.56
C THR A 258 -2.83 10.64 -2.29
N GLN A 259 -2.12 10.65 -1.16
CA GLN A 259 -2.63 11.25 0.09
C GLN A 259 -2.88 12.76 -0.04
N ARG A 260 -1.98 13.53 -0.67
CA ARG A 260 -2.16 14.98 -0.87
C ARG A 260 -3.33 15.28 -1.82
N VAL A 261 -3.36 14.61 -2.98
CA VAL A 261 -4.36 14.84 -4.03
C VAL A 261 -5.74 14.39 -3.57
N GLY A 262 -5.85 13.15 -3.10
CA GLY A 262 -7.10 12.54 -2.66
C GLY A 262 -7.50 12.86 -1.22
N ARG A 263 -6.70 13.68 -0.51
CA ARG A 263 -6.95 14.11 0.88
C ARG A 263 -7.06 12.95 1.89
N PHE A 264 -6.29 11.89 1.67
CA PHE A 264 -6.28 10.74 2.57
C PHE A 264 -5.29 10.92 3.73
N LEU A 265 -5.62 10.33 4.87
CA LEU A 265 -4.77 10.16 6.04
C LEU A 265 -4.20 8.74 6.05
N ASP A 266 -3.05 8.57 6.72
CA ASP A 266 -2.46 7.26 6.96
C ASP A 266 -2.60 6.87 8.44
N PRO A 267 -3.45 5.88 8.79
CA PRO A 267 -3.66 5.46 10.17
C PRO A 267 -2.39 4.88 10.82
N ARG A 268 -1.39 4.51 10.01
CA ARG A 268 -0.12 3.92 10.48
C ARG A 268 0.82 4.97 11.07
N ILE A 269 0.74 6.23 10.61
CA ILE A 269 1.58 7.31 11.13
C ILE A 269 1.29 7.49 12.62
N GLY A 270 2.36 7.50 13.41
CA GLY A 270 2.33 7.56 14.86
C GLY A 270 1.97 6.26 15.56
N ARG A 271 1.90 5.12 14.84
CA ARG A 271 1.46 3.84 15.41
C ARG A 271 2.39 2.67 15.10
N GLY A 272 2.73 2.43 13.84
CA GLY A 272 3.50 1.25 13.45
C GLY A 272 3.62 1.10 11.93
N LEU A 273 4.42 0.15 11.47
CA LEU A 273 4.56 -0.15 10.03
C LEU A 273 3.39 -0.96 9.47
N TYR A 274 2.79 -1.84 10.28
CA TYR A 274 1.73 -2.77 9.85
C TYR A 274 2.13 -3.56 8.60
N ILE A 275 3.19 -4.37 8.73
CA ILE A 275 3.71 -5.21 7.65
C ILE A 275 2.67 -6.25 7.24
N THR A 276 2.24 -6.20 5.98
CA THR A 276 1.25 -7.11 5.42
C THR A 276 1.85 -8.13 4.45
N TRP A 277 3.00 -7.85 3.85
CA TRP A 277 3.76 -8.78 3.00
C TRP A 277 5.20 -8.88 3.52
N ASN A 278 5.99 -9.95 3.39
CA ASN A 278 5.66 -11.27 2.91
C ASN A 278 5.43 -12.22 4.11
N ALA A 279 4.27 -12.86 4.19
CA ALA A 279 3.89 -13.80 5.23
C ALA A 279 4.73 -15.11 5.22
N LYS A 280 5.40 -15.41 4.09
CA LYS A 280 6.20 -16.62 3.86
C LYS A 280 7.71 -16.41 4.08
N HIS A 281 8.17 -15.16 4.20
CA HIS A 281 9.59 -14.84 4.41
C HIS A 281 9.85 -14.12 5.74
N LEU A 282 11.01 -14.38 6.35
CA LEU A 282 11.37 -13.79 7.65
C LEU A 282 11.92 -12.37 7.55
N LEU A 283 12.62 -12.04 6.46
CA LEU A 283 13.36 -10.80 6.33
C LEU A 283 12.75 -9.81 5.32
N LEU A 284 12.22 -10.29 4.19
CA LEU A 284 11.63 -9.43 3.15
C LEU A 284 10.18 -9.11 3.52
N LYS A 285 9.99 -7.98 4.19
CA LYS A 285 8.73 -7.64 4.85
C LYS A 285 8.38 -6.17 4.69
N TRP A 286 7.31 -5.88 3.94
CA TRP A 286 6.86 -4.55 3.57
C TRP A 286 5.33 -4.36 3.78
N PRO A 287 4.89 -3.14 4.14
CA PRO A 287 3.47 -2.83 4.33
C PRO A 287 2.82 -2.35 3.02
N LEU A 288 2.47 -3.30 2.15
CA LEU A 288 1.95 -3.02 0.80
C LEU A 288 0.45 -2.71 0.80
N ASP A 289 -0.28 -3.36 1.69
CA ASP A 289 -1.73 -3.21 1.81
C ASP A 289 -2.09 -2.02 2.68
N GLN A 290 -3.02 -1.21 2.21
CA GLN A 290 -3.33 0.09 2.81
C GLN A 290 -4.83 0.30 2.94
N ILE A 291 -5.22 0.96 4.03
CA ILE A 291 -6.56 1.51 4.26
C ILE A 291 -6.32 2.95 4.65
N LEU A 292 -6.60 3.88 3.73
CA LEU A 292 -6.34 5.31 3.90
C LEU A 292 -7.69 6.06 3.94
N PRO A 293 -8.19 6.41 5.13
CA PRO A 293 -9.43 7.16 5.24
C PRO A 293 -9.24 8.66 4.97
N GLY A 294 -10.29 9.34 4.54
CA GLY A 294 -10.37 10.79 4.52
C GLY A 294 -10.50 11.39 5.93
N PRO A 295 -10.45 12.71 6.07
CA PRO A 295 -10.35 13.39 7.36
C PRO A 295 -11.62 13.31 8.22
N ALA A 296 -12.72 12.80 7.70
CA ALA A 296 -13.98 12.61 8.43
C ALA A 296 -14.07 11.28 9.18
N PHE A 297 -13.00 10.49 9.22
CA PHE A 297 -12.92 9.24 9.99
C PHE A 297 -11.91 9.34 11.13
N THR A 298 -12.21 8.65 12.22
CA THR A 298 -11.27 8.42 13.32
C THR A 298 -11.04 6.93 13.51
N LEU A 299 -9.87 6.58 14.03
CA LEU A 299 -9.43 5.18 14.09
C LEU A 299 -9.83 4.55 15.42
N LEU A 300 -10.61 3.47 15.38
CA LEU A 300 -10.89 2.63 16.56
C LEU A 300 -9.80 1.56 16.72
N SER A 301 -9.47 0.85 15.64
CA SER A 301 -8.38 -0.13 15.67
C SER A 301 -7.81 -0.38 14.27
N LEU A 302 -6.56 -0.79 14.24
CA LEU A 302 -5.85 -1.20 13.02
C LEU A 302 -5.09 -2.48 13.34
N ARG A 303 -5.25 -3.53 12.53
CA ARG A 303 -4.72 -4.86 12.83
C ARG A 303 -4.26 -5.57 11.57
N VAL A 304 -3.03 -6.09 11.59
CA VAL A 304 -2.58 -7.14 10.68
C VAL A 304 -3.00 -8.48 11.30
N LEU A 305 -3.76 -9.27 10.56
CA LEU A 305 -4.29 -10.55 11.04
C LEU A 305 -3.32 -11.71 10.75
N PRO A 306 -3.46 -12.85 11.44
CA PRO A 306 -2.63 -14.03 11.18
C PRO A 306 -2.70 -14.48 9.72
N ALA A 307 -1.58 -14.96 9.16
CA ALA A 307 -1.57 -15.51 7.81
C ALA A 307 -2.48 -16.74 7.70
N PHE A 308 -3.11 -16.91 6.54
CA PHE A 308 -4.02 -18.04 6.28
C PHE A 308 -3.56 -18.97 5.16
N GLY A 309 -2.46 -18.63 4.46
CA GLY A 309 -1.93 -19.38 3.33
C GLY A 309 -1.37 -18.49 2.22
N SER A 310 -1.99 -17.30 2.06
CA SER A 310 -1.50 -16.21 1.21
C SER A 310 -0.11 -15.73 1.64
N ASP A 311 0.66 -15.17 0.72
CA ASP A 311 1.88 -14.42 1.01
C ASP A 311 1.60 -13.01 1.57
N HIS A 312 0.34 -12.58 1.56
CA HIS A 312 -0.16 -11.43 2.31
C HIS A 312 -0.85 -11.85 3.62
N HIS A 313 -0.74 -10.97 4.60
CA HIS A 313 -1.54 -10.97 5.82
C HIS A 313 -2.81 -10.12 5.60
N PRO A 314 -4.00 -10.61 5.98
CA PRO A 314 -5.21 -9.81 5.92
C PRO A 314 -5.11 -8.56 6.80
N TYR A 315 -5.59 -7.43 6.30
CA TYR A 315 -5.51 -6.14 6.97
C TYR A 315 -6.90 -5.64 7.37
N LEU A 316 -7.06 -5.30 8.65
CA LEU A 316 -8.35 -4.91 9.21
C LEU A 316 -8.26 -3.53 9.84
N ALA A 317 -9.12 -2.63 9.37
CA ALA A 317 -9.37 -1.35 10.03
C ALA A 317 -10.78 -1.32 10.61
N GLU A 318 -10.89 -0.72 11.79
CA GLU A 318 -12.15 -0.31 12.37
C GLU A 318 -12.15 1.21 12.48
N LEU A 319 -13.04 1.83 11.73
CA LEU A 319 -13.12 3.27 11.57
C LEU A 319 -14.45 3.76 12.14
N CYS A 320 -14.44 4.98 12.65
CA CYS A 320 -15.63 5.69 13.08
C CYS A 320 -15.85 6.91 12.19
N LEU A 321 -17.04 7.03 11.59
CA LEU A 321 -17.43 8.24 10.91
C LEU A 321 -17.69 9.35 11.94
N ASP A 322 -16.82 10.37 11.93
CA ASP A 322 -16.90 11.58 12.74
C ASP A 322 -16.59 12.80 11.88
N PRO A 323 -17.61 13.40 11.23
CA PRO A 323 -17.40 14.57 10.37
C PRO A 323 -16.77 15.77 11.09
N ALA A 324 -16.92 15.88 12.42
CA ALA A 324 -16.33 16.97 13.19
C ALA A 324 -14.80 16.83 13.32
N ALA A 325 -14.28 15.59 13.28
CA ALA A 325 -12.85 15.32 13.33
C ALA A 325 -12.09 16.00 12.19
N ALA A 326 -12.71 16.18 11.01
CA ALA A 326 -12.08 16.78 9.84
C ALA A 326 -11.50 18.18 10.07
N ALA A 327 -12.02 18.93 11.06
CA ALA A 327 -11.50 20.23 11.45
C ALA A 327 -10.15 20.15 12.22
N HIS A 328 -9.82 19.00 12.79
CA HIS A 328 -8.70 18.81 13.71
C HIS A 328 -7.61 17.84 13.22
N GLN A 329 -7.86 17.13 12.11
CA GLN A 329 -6.88 16.27 11.43
C GLN A 329 -6.79 16.62 9.93
N PRO A 330 -6.25 17.80 9.59
CA PRO A 330 -6.16 18.22 8.21
C PRO A 330 -5.32 17.21 7.41
N PRO A 331 -5.77 16.82 6.20
CA PRO A 331 -4.98 15.95 5.34
C PRO A 331 -3.70 16.66 4.88
N PRO A 332 -2.70 15.90 4.38
CA PRO A 332 -1.50 16.48 3.81
C PRO A 332 -1.84 17.56 2.77
N GLY A 333 -1.24 18.75 2.94
CA GLY A 333 -1.52 19.89 2.06
C GLY A 333 -0.99 19.66 0.64
N LEU A 334 -1.78 20.05 -0.35
CA LEU A 334 -1.37 20.06 -1.76
C LEU A 334 -0.09 20.89 -1.95
N GLN A 335 0.83 20.35 -2.75
CA GLN A 335 1.99 21.07 -3.26
C GLN A 335 1.65 21.79 -4.57
N PRO A 336 2.42 22.82 -4.96
CA PRO A 336 2.31 23.42 -6.28
C PRO A 336 2.37 22.35 -7.37
N ASN A 337 1.42 22.38 -8.29
CA ASN A 337 1.29 21.48 -9.44
C ASN A 337 0.90 20.02 -9.13
N ASP A 338 0.56 19.65 -7.88
CA ASP A 338 0.16 18.26 -7.55
C ASP A 338 -0.96 17.73 -8.47
N LEU A 339 -2.00 18.54 -8.73
CA LEU A 339 -3.11 18.18 -9.62
C LEU A 339 -2.67 18.02 -11.09
N GLN A 340 -1.81 18.92 -11.58
CA GLN A 340 -1.29 18.86 -12.94
C GLN A 340 -0.38 17.63 -13.10
N ALA A 341 0.50 17.38 -12.13
CA ALA A 341 1.37 16.23 -12.10
C ALA A 341 0.55 14.93 -12.06
N ALA A 342 -0.50 14.87 -11.23
CA ALA A 342 -1.41 13.73 -11.17
C ALA A 342 -2.07 13.44 -12.52
N GLY A 343 -2.63 14.47 -13.17
CA GLY A 343 -3.22 14.32 -14.51
C GLY A 343 -2.21 13.86 -15.58
N LYS A 344 -0.96 14.32 -15.47
CA LYS A 344 0.13 13.87 -16.35
C LYS A 344 0.46 12.40 -16.12
N THR A 345 0.62 11.96 -14.86
CA THR A 345 0.90 10.56 -14.54
C THR A 345 -0.22 9.65 -15.04
N VAL A 346 -1.48 10.02 -14.81
CA VAL A 346 -2.65 9.25 -15.32
C VAL A 346 -2.59 9.12 -16.85
N SER A 347 -2.29 10.21 -17.54
CA SER A 347 -2.18 10.21 -19.01
C SER A 347 -0.99 9.35 -19.49
N GLN A 348 0.14 9.38 -18.78
CA GLN A 348 1.32 8.57 -19.09
C GLN A 348 1.05 7.08 -18.88
N GLY A 349 0.41 6.69 -17.77
CA GLY A 349 0.06 5.30 -17.50
C GLY A 349 -0.93 4.72 -18.51
N ARG A 350 -1.96 5.49 -18.91
CA ARG A 350 -2.89 5.07 -19.98
C ARG A 350 -2.17 4.83 -21.30
N ASN A 351 -1.32 5.76 -21.71
CA ASN A 351 -0.51 5.60 -22.92
C ASN A 351 0.46 4.41 -22.83
N ALA A 352 0.98 4.10 -21.63
CA ALA A 352 1.85 2.96 -21.41
C ALA A 352 1.07 1.63 -21.53
N ALA A 353 -0.15 1.57 -20.98
CA ALA A 353 -1.04 0.42 -21.10
C ALA A 353 -1.41 0.13 -22.57
N ASP A 354 -1.77 1.17 -23.33
CA ASP A 354 -2.07 1.05 -24.76
C ASP A 354 -0.87 0.50 -25.55
N LYS A 355 0.34 0.98 -25.27
CA LYS A 355 1.58 0.54 -25.94
C LYS A 355 1.99 -0.88 -25.59
N ALA A 356 1.81 -1.28 -24.33
CA ALA A 356 2.09 -2.63 -23.88
C ALA A 356 1.13 -3.65 -24.50
N GLY A 357 0.04 -3.18 -25.13
CA GLY A 357 -0.92 -4.05 -25.79
C GLY A 357 -1.55 -5.00 -24.80
N TYR A 358 -1.81 -4.54 -23.57
CA TYR A 358 -2.60 -5.27 -22.57
C TYR A 358 -4.02 -5.48 -23.12
N LYS A 359 -4.16 -6.44 -24.03
CA LYS A 359 -5.41 -7.11 -24.35
C LYS A 359 -5.57 -8.18 -23.28
N GLY A 360 -6.80 -8.41 -22.82
CA GLY A 360 -7.11 -9.27 -21.67
C GLY A 360 -6.70 -10.75 -21.73
N ASP A 361 -5.77 -11.14 -22.61
CA ASP A 361 -5.25 -12.50 -22.74
C ASP A 361 -3.71 -12.48 -22.79
N ASP A 362 -3.11 -13.42 -22.06
CA ASP A 362 -1.71 -13.86 -22.03
C ASP A 362 -0.69 -13.00 -21.26
N HIS A 363 -0.27 -13.51 -20.09
CA HIS A 363 1.14 -13.42 -19.72
C HIS A 363 1.73 -14.82 -19.49
N PRO A 364 2.99 -15.04 -19.91
CA PRO A 364 3.64 -16.33 -19.87
C PRO A 364 4.04 -16.67 -18.44
N ASP A 365 3.97 -17.97 -18.15
CA ASP A 365 4.41 -18.68 -16.96
C ASP A 365 5.37 -17.91 -16.04
N SER A 366 4.92 -17.71 -14.79
CA SER A 366 5.79 -17.53 -13.63
C SER A 366 6.49 -18.84 -13.26
N ASP A 367 7.20 -19.42 -14.21
CA ASP A 367 8.21 -20.45 -13.95
C ASP A 367 9.56 -19.75 -13.71
N ASN A 368 9.74 -19.26 -12.49
CA ASN A 368 11.08 -19.10 -11.92
C ASN A 368 11.04 -19.36 -10.42
N ASN A 369 10.74 -20.62 -10.12
CA ASN A 369 11.07 -21.25 -8.86
C ASN A 369 12.50 -21.82 -8.97
N LYS A 370 13.52 -21.04 -8.59
CA LYS A 370 14.83 -21.51 -8.09
C LYS A 370 15.49 -20.51 -7.16
#